data_AF-A0A5C8T2B2-F1
#
_entry.id   AF-A0A5C8T2B2-F1
#
_cell.length_a   1.000
_cell.length_b   1.000
_cell.length_c   1.000
_cell.angle_alpha   90.00
_cell.angle_beta   90.00
_cell.angle_gamma   90.00
#
_symmetry.space_group_name_H-M   'P 1'
#
loop_
_entity.id
_entity.type
_entity.pdbx_description
1 polymer ?
#
loop_
_entity_poly.entity_id
_entity_poly.type
_entity_poly.pdbx_seq_one_letter_code
_entity_poly.pdbx_strand_id
1 'polypeptide(L)'
;MAETKDQREIVLRNLATHAGSARSRMCMSLDNAARLVHLTPELIATVENGSDCSSSLAELMRLALFLGLTELGEPRPRALGAV
;
A
#
# COMPACT_ATOMS: atom_id res chain seq x y z
N MET A 1 13.47 -15.14 11.81
CA MET A 1 13.31 -13.67 11.94
C MET A 1 13.74 -12.90 10.69
N ALA A 2 14.40 -13.51 9.69
CA ALA A 2 14.78 -12.83 8.44
C ALA A 2 13.63 -12.73 7.41
N GLU A 3 12.83 -13.80 7.25
CA GLU A 3 11.73 -13.87 6.27
C GLU A 3 10.72 -12.72 6.39
N THR A 4 10.42 -12.27 7.60
CA THR A 4 9.47 -11.18 7.85
C THR A 4 10.04 -9.81 7.50
N LYS A 5 11.36 -9.63 7.57
CA LYS A 5 12.03 -8.38 7.19
C LYS A 5 12.11 -8.27 5.66
N ASP A 6 12.48 -9.37 5.00
CA ASP A 6 12.54 -9.42 3.53
C ASP A 6 11.16 -9.21 2.90
N GLN A 7 10.12 -9.84 3.47
CA GLN A 7 8.76 -9.64 2.99
C GLN A 7 8.27 -8.20 3.19
N ARG A 8 8.62 -7.57 4.31
CA ARG A 8 8.29 -6.17 4.57
C ARG A 8 8.92 -5.24 3.54
N GLU A 9 10.20 -5.43 3.22
CA GLU A 9 10.89 -4.62 2.21
C GLU A 9 10.26 -4.78 0.82
N ILE A 10 9.87 -6.00 0.45
CA ILE A 10 9.14 -6.27 -0.80
C ILE A 10 7.82 -5.49 -0.85
N VAL A 11 6.99 -5.60 0.20
CA VAL A 11 5.70 -4.92 0.27
C VAL A 11 5.88 -3.41 0.21
N LEU A 12 6.84 -2.86 0.96
CA LEU A 12 7.11 -1.42 0.98
C LEU A 12 7.53 -0.91 -0.41
N ARG A 13 8.42 -1.63 -1.10
CA ARG A 13 8.87 -1.28 -2.45
C ARG A 13 7.72 -1.30 -3.47
N ASN A 14 6.86 -2.30 -3.39
CA ASN A 14 5.69 -2.41 -4.27
C ASN A 14 4.68 -1.29 -3.99
N LEU A 15 4.42 -1.00 -2.71
CA LEU A 15 3.58 0.13 -2.31
C LEU A 15 4.13 1.47 -2.79
N ALA A 16 5.43 1.72 -2.72
CA ALA A 16 6.04 2.93 -3.26
C ALA A 16 5.77 3.10 -4.77
N THR A 17 5.69 1.99 -5.49
CA THR A 17 5.42 1.99 -6.93
C THR A 17 3.93 2.17 -7.25
N HIS A 18 3.04 1.61 -6.43
CA HIS A 18 1.63 1.43 -6.79
C HIS A 18 0.63 2.23 -5.94
N ALA A 19 0.95 2.55 -4.69
CA ALA A 19 0.01 3.11 -3.73
C ALA A 19 -0.55 4.46 -4.17
N GLY A 20 0.30 5.39 -4.62
CA GLY A 20 -0.13 6.72 -5.06
C GLY A 20 -1.05 6.68 -6.28
N SER A 21 -0.73 5.80 -7.25
CA SER A 21 -1.60 5.56 -8.42
C SER A 21 -2.91 4.90 -8.02
N ALA A 22 -2.88 3.92 -7.11
CA ALA A 22 -4.06 3.24 -6.62
C ALA A 22 -5.01 4.20 -5.86
N ARG A 23 -4.48 5.01 -4.94
CA ARG A 23 -5.22 6.05 -4.22
C ARG A 23 -5.82 7.08 -5.17
N SER A 24 -5.06 7.51 -6.18
CA SER A 24 -5.53 8.46 -7.19
C SER A 24 -6.69 7.90 -8.02
N ARG A 25 -6.66 6.61 -8.38
CA ARG A 25 -7.79 5.94 -9.07
C ARG A 25 -9.06 5.86 -8.23
N MET A 26 -8.92 5.87 -6.90
CA MET A 26 -10.05 5.93 -5.97
C MET A 26 -10.51 7.37 -5.70
N CYS A 27 -9.90 8.38 -6.32
CA CYS A 27 -10.17 9.80 -6.11
C CYS A 27 -10.05 10.22 -4.62
N MET A 28 -9.11 9.61 -3.90
CA MET A 28 -8.93 9.84 -2.46
C MET A 28 -7.78 10.80 -2.16
N SER A 29 -8.00 11.76 -1.27
CA SER A 29 -6.91 12.53 -0.65
C SER A 29 -6.13 11.68 0.35
N LEU A 30 -4.91 12.11 0.70
CA LEU A 30 -4.12 11.48 1.75
C LEU A 30 -4.87 11.46 3.08
N ASP A 31 -5.51 12.58 3.46
CA ASP A 31 -6.29 12.68 4.70
C ASP A 31 -7.47 11.72 4.75
N ASN A 32 -8.20 11.57 3.64
CA ASN A 32 -9.32 10.66 3.57
C ASN A 32 -8.85 9.20 3.64
N ALA A 33 -7.74 8.86 2.97
CA ALA A 33 -7.15 7.53 3.06
C ALA A 33 -6.71 7.22 4.49
N ALA A 34 -5.92 8.12 5.09
CA ALA A 34 -5.44 8.05 6.47
C ALA A 34 -6.56 7.76 7.47
N ARG A 35 -7.67 8.49 7.38
CA ARG A 35 -8.84 8.29 8.25
C ARG A 35 -9.50 6.92 8.08
N LEU A 36 -9.55 6.39 6.86
CA LEU A 36 -10.19 5.09 6.59
C LEU A 36 -9.31 3.90 6.97
N VAL A 37 -7.98 4.03 6.85
CA VAL A 37 -7.05 2.96 7.25
C VAL A 37 -6.50 3.11 8.67
N HIS A 38 -6.93 4.14 9.40
CA HIS A 38 -6.42 4.50 10.73
C HIS A 38 -4.90 4.68 10.78
N LEU A 39 -4.33 5.27 9.72
CA LEU A 39 -2.92 5.66 9.63
C LEU A 39 -2.81 7.19 9.58
N THR A 40 -1.59 7.72 9.70
CA THR A 40 -1.37 9.16 9.49
C THR A 40 -1.20 9.48 8.00
N PRO A 41 -1.61 10.68 7.54
CA PRO A 41 -1.36 11.12 6.17
C PRO A 41 0.14 11.10 5.83
N GLU A 42 1.01 11.44 6.79
CA GLU A 42 2.46 11.45 6.66
C GLU A 42 3.01 10.04 6.41
N LEU A 43 2.46 9.02 7.07
CA LEU A 43 2.89 7.64 6.87
C LEU A 43 2.52 7.17 5.46
N ILE A 44 1.31 7.47 4.98
CA ILE A 44 0.91 7.13 3.61
C ILE A 44 1.79 7.86 2.60
N ALA A 45 2.06 9.15 2.81
CA ALA A 45 2.97 9.91 1.95
C ALA A 45 4.40 9.34 1.96
N THR A 46 4.91 8.92 3.12
CA THR A 46 6.23 8.29 3.28
C THR A 46 6.31 7.00 2.46
N VAL A 47 5.27 6.17 2.54
CA VAL A 47 5.14 4.93 1.76
C VAL A 47 5.07 5.23 0.26
N GLU A 48 4.23 6.19 -0.16
CA GLU A 48 4.10 6.60 -1.57
C GLU A 48 5.41 7.14 -2.15
N ASN A 49 6.23 7.81 -1.33
CA ASN A 49 7.54 8.32 -1.72
C ASN A 49 8.65 7.25 -1.70
N GLY A 50 8.35 6.02 -1.28
CA GLY A 50 9.34 4.94 -1.12
C GLY A 50 10.39 5.24 -0.06
N SER A 51 10.08 6.11 0.89
CA SER A 51 10.93 6.37 2.04
C SER A 51 10.76 5.25 3.07
N ASP A 52 11.83 4.92 3.79
CA ASP A 52 11.73 3.94 4.85
C ASP A 52 10.80 4.48 5.96
N CYS A 53 9.95 3.62 6.47
CA CYS A 53 9.01 3.95 7.54
C CYS A 53 9.17 2.95 8.68
N SER A 54 8.65 3.24 9.88
CA SER A 54 8.66 2.29 11.00
C SER A 54 7.41 1.40 11.04
N SER A 55 6.56 1.44 10.01
CA SER A 55 5.30 0.70 9.98
C SER A 55 5.53 -0.81 9.97
N SER A 56 4.69 -1.54 10.68
CA SER A 56 4.68 -3.00 10.68
C SER A 56 4.26 -3.56 9.33
N LEU A 57 4.68 -4.80 9.03
CA LEU A 57 4.24 -5.51 7.82
C LEU A 57 2.70 -5.59 7.74
N ALA A 58 2.03 -5.80 8.87
CA ALA A 58 0.57 -5.88 8.92
C ALA A 58 -0.11 -4.56 8.52
N GLU A 59 0.45 -3.41 8.92
CA GLU A 59 -0.07 -2.09 8.51
C GLU A 59 0.13 -1.84 7.01
N LEU A 60 1.30 -2.21 6.47
CA LEU A 60 1.59 -2.10 5.05
C LEU A 60 0.65 -2.99 4.20
N MET A 61 0.42 -4.24 4.63
CA MET A 61 -0.52 -5.15 3.97
C MET A 61 -1.96 -4.62 4.02
N ARG A 62 -2.40 -4.06 5.17
CA ARG A 62 -3.72 -3.44 5.29
C ARG A 62 -3.88 -2.25 4.35
N LEU A 63 -2.88 -1.38 4.26
CA LEU A 63 -2.86 -0.28 3.30
C LEU A 63 -2.95 -0.79 1.85
N ALA A 64 -2.17 -1.82 1.51
CA ALA A 64 -2.18 -2.43 0.18
C ALA A 64 -3.58 -2.95 -0.19
N LEU A 65 -4.20 -3.74 0.69
CA LEU A 65 -5.53 -4.30 0.48
C LEU A 65 -6.60 -3.22 0.38
N PHE A 66 -6.53 -2.18 1.22
CA PHE A 66 -7.43 -1.04 1.16
C PHE A 66 -7.37 -0.32 -0.20
N LEU A 67 -6.17 -0.18 -0.76
CA LEU A 67 -5.95 0.42 -2.08
C LEU A 67 -6.29 -0.52 -3.25
N GLY A 68 -6.89 -1.68 -2.97
CA GLY A 68 -7.26 -2.67 -3.99
C GLY A 68 -6.06 -3.44 -4.58
N LEU A 69 -4.92 -3.42 -3.91
CA LEU A 69 -3.72 -4.19 -4.28
C LEU A 69 -3.78 -5.61 -3.67
N THR A 70 -2.79 -6.43 -3.98
CA THR A 70 -2.54 -7.70 -3.30
C THR A 70 -1.89 -7.43 -1.94
N GLU A 71 -1.77 -8.46 -1.10
CA GLU A 71 -1.02 -8.36 0.16
C GLU A 71 0.46 -8.00 -0.05
N LEU A 72 0.98 -8.28 -1.25
CA LEU A 72 2.34 -7.91 -1.65
C LEU A 72 2.44 -6.48 -2.19
N GLY A 73 1.35 -5.70 -2.22
CA GLY A 73 1.36 -4.34 -2.75
C GLY A 73 1.31 -4.25 -4.28
N GLU A 74 1.02 -5.35 -4.98
CA GLU A 74 0.95 -5.38 -6.44
C GLU A 74 -0.47 -5.15 -6.96
N PRO A 75 -0.65 -4.58 -8.16
CA PRO A 75 -1.96 -4.50 -8.80
C PRO A 75 -2.54 -5.91 -8.98
N ARG A 76 -3.81 -6.10 -8.59
CA ARG A 76 -4.49 -7.37 -8.86
C ARG A 76 -4.59 -7.58 -10.38
N PRO A 77 -4.20 -8.75 -10.90
CA PRO A 77 -4.41 -9.04 -12.31
C PRO A 77 -5.91 -8.96 -12.60
N ARG A 78 -6.27 -8.20 -13.65
CA ARG A 78 -7.67 -8.20 -14.12
C ARG A 78 -8.00 -9.64 -14.50
N ALA A 79 -9.07 -10.19 -13.92
CA ALA A 79 -9.58 -11.46 -14.39
C ALA A 79 -9.85 -11.32 -15.90
N LEU A 80 -9.18 -12.15 -16.71
CA LEU A 80 -9.52 -12.35 -18.12
C LEU A 80 -10.91 -13.00 -18.14
N GLY A 81 -11.98 -12.20 -18.12
CA GLY A 81 -13.34 -12.76 -18.14
C GLY A 81 -14.46 -11.87 -17.62
N ALA A 82 -14.46 -10.58 -17.90
CA ALA A 82 -15.70 -9.80 -17.89
C ALA A 82 -16.10 -9.55 -19.35
N VAL A 83 -16.84 -10.52 -19.91
CA VAL A 83 -17.58 -10.38 -21.16
C VAL A 83 -19.03 -10.13 -20.80
#